data_AF-A0A397GGJ1-F1
#
_entry.id   AF-A0A397GGJ1-F1
#
_cell.length_a   1.000
_cell.length_b   1.000
_cell.length_c   1.000
_cell.angle_alpha   90.00
_cell.angle_beta   90.00
_cell.angle_gamma   90.00
#
_symmetry.space_group_name_H-M   'P 1'
#
loop_
_entity.id
_entity.type
_entity.pdbx_description
1 polymer ?
#
loop_
_entity_poly.entity_id
_entity_poly.type
_entity_poly.pdbx_seq_one_letter_code
_entity_poly.pdbx_strand_id
1 'polypeptide(L)'
;MSSVSQNMLLDFISFLENRKLKEEITELKRQNSQMEIDFEEKLEKSQENINQMKEEIDFLANINQQFGKKVFGNDSEEDTELDNEKNEKGARNEIKTIIKTINSEFKKLEKSQENINQMKEEIDFLANINQQFGKKVFGNDSEEDTELDNEKNEKGARNEIKTIIKTINSEFSLNYNQTFTSANNCEIRCKLIPELQKSLISKFRPSVMQLTKWLNSIHKS
;
A
#
# COMPACT_ATOMS: atom_id res chain seq x y z
N MET A 1 -16.59 57.23 -16.94
CA MET A 1 -15.92 56.15 -17.68
C MET A 1 -16.99 55.37 -18.43
N SER A 2 -16.83 55.13 -19.74
CA SER A 2 -17.86 54.44 -20.52
C SER A 2 -17.87 52.94 -20.19
N SER A 3 -19.01 52.28 -20.40
CA SER A 3 -19.17 50.82 -20.25
C SER A 3 -18.14 50.02 -21.06
N VAL A 4 -17.63 50.57 -22.16
CA VAL A 4 -16.59 49.97 -23.01
C VAL A 4 -15.26 49.84 -22.26
N SER A 5 -14.88 50.83 -21.45
CA SER A 5 -13.63 50.78 -20.68
C SER A 5 -13.70 49.79 -19.51
N GLN A 6 -14.88 49.55 -18.93
CA GLN A 6 -15.05 48.56 -17.86
C GLN A 6 -14.95 47.13 -18.40
N ASN A 7 -15.55 46.86 -19.56
CA ASN A 7 -15.48 45.53 -20.18
C ASN A 7 -14.05 45.14 -20.56
N MET A 8 -13.27 46.06 -21.14
CA MET A 8 -11.86 45.78 -21.46
C MET A 8 -11.00 45.45 -20.24
N LEU A 9 -11.32 46.03 -19.07
CA LEU A 9 -10.57 45.80 -17.84
C LEU A 9 -10.89 44.43 -17.25
N LEU A 10 -12.16 44.01 -17.31
CA LEU A 10 -12.59 42.66 -16.92
C LEU A 10 -11.98 41.58 -17.83
N ASP A 11 -11.96 41.80 -19.15
CA ASP A 11 -11.36 40.88 -20.11
C ASP A 11 -9.86 40.70 -19.86
N PHE A 12 -9.15 41.78 -19.51
CA PHE A 12 -7.73 41.73 -19.20
C PHE A 12 -7.43 40.95 -17.92
N ILE A 13 -8.23 41.12 -16.86
CA ILE A 13 -8.10 40.35 -15.62
C ILE A 13 -8.35 38.86 -15.89
N SER A 14 -9.42 38.53 -16.61
CA SER A 14 -9.75 37.15 -16.99
C SER A 14 -8.64 36.51 -17.83
N PHE A 15 -8.03 37.26 -18.75
CA PHE A 15 -6.87 36.78 -19.53
C PHE A 15 -5.68 36.40 -18.65
N LEU A 16 -5.35 37.24 -17.65
CA LEU A 16 -4.24 36.98 -16.73
C LEU A 16 -4.50 35.80 -15.81
N GLU A 17 -5.72 35.65 -15.29
CA GLU A 17 -6.12 34.48 -14.50
C GLU A 17 -6.05 33.20 -15.32
N ASN A 18 -6.56 33.23 -16.56
CA ASN A 18 -6.47 32.09 -17.48
C ASN A 18 -5.02 31.69 -17.79
N ARG A 19 -4.09 32.66 -17.89
CA ARG A 19 -2.66 32.36 -18.06
C ARG A 19 -2.09 31.65 -16.84
N LYS A 20 -2.35 32.17 -15.62
CA LYS A 20 -1.90 31.55 -14.37
C LYS A 20 -2.44 30.12 -14.22
N LEU A 21 -3.74 29.92 -14.49
CA LEU A 21 -4.37 28.60 -14.42
C LEU A 21 -3.72 27.61 -15.40
N LYS A 22 -3.35 28.05 -16.61
CA LYS A 22 -2.63 27.19 -17.58
C LYS A 22 -1.24 26.78 -17.08
N GLU A 23 -0.51 27.70 -16.46
CA GLU A 23 0.80 27.43 -15.88
C GLU A 23 0.67 26.43 -14.72
N GLU A 24 -0.30 26.62 -13.82
CA GLU A 24 -0.57 25.73 -12.69
C GLU A 24 -1.01 24.33 -13.15
N ILE A 25 -1.87 24.23 -14.16
CA ILE A 25 -2.25 22.93 -14.76
C ILE A 25 -1.04 22.20 -15.32
N THR A 26 -0.10 22.92 -15.94
CA THR A 26 1.09 22.31 -16.53
C THR A 26 2.02 21.78 -15.45
N GLU A 27 2.20 22.54 -14.37
CA GLU A 27 3.01 22.12 -13.22
C GLU A 27 2.39 20.94 -12.47
N LEU A 28 1.07 20.96 -12.24
CA LEU A 28 0.36 19.83 -11.62
C LEU A 28 0.46 18.55 -12.47
N LYS A 29 0.39 18.67 -13.80
CA LYS A 29 0.61 17.52 -14.69
C LYS A 29 2.01 16.95 -14.53
N ARG A 30 3.02 17.81 -14.47
CA ARG A 30 4.43 17.41 -14.26
C ARG A 30 4.60 16.69 -12.92
N GLN A 31 4.00 17.21 -11.85
CA GLN A 31 4.05 16.60 -10.52
C GLN A 31 3.34 15.25 -10.48
N ASN A 32 2.18 15.12 -11.12
CA ASN A 32 1.47 13.84 -11.22
C ASN A 32 2.30 12.79 -11.95
N SER A 33 2.92 13.14 -13.09
CA SER A 33 3.82 12.21 -13.79
C SER A 33 5.01 11.80 -12.94
N GLN A 34 5.58 12.72 -12.15
CA GLN A 34 6.70 12.38 -11.27
C GLN A 34 6.29 11.45 -10.13
N MET A 35 5.11 11.65 -9.55
CA MET A 35 4.55 10.75 -8.53
C MET A 35 4.29 9.36 -9.10
N GLU A 36 3.73 9.28 -10.31
CA GLU A 36 3.48 8.00 -10.99
C GLU A 36 4.78 7.19 -11.15
N ILE A 37 5.85 7.85 -11.60
CA ILE A 37 7.18 7.22 -11.71
C ILE A 37 7.72 6.77 -10.35
N ASP A 38 7.66 7.60 -9.30
CA ASP A 38 8.14 7.24 -7.96
C ASP A 38 7.36 6.06 -7.35
N PHE A 39 6.04 6.00 -7.59
CA PHE A 39 5.23 4.86 -7.17
C PHE A 39 5.59 3.58 -7.93
N GLU A 40 5.82 3.65 -9.23
CA GLU A 40 6.22 2.51 -10.07
C GLU A 40 7.56 1.94 -9.59
N GLU A 41 8.55 2.79 -9.34
CA GLU A 41 9.89 2.39 -8.86
C GLU A 41 9.81 1.71 -7.48
N LYS A 42 9.02 2.28 -6.56
CA LYS A 42 8.79 1.68 -5.24
C LYS A 42 8.07 0.33 -5.34
N LEU A 43 7.13 0.21 -6.27
CA LEU A 43 6.40 -1.04 -6.49
C LEU A 43 7.33 -2.12 -7.04
N GLU A 44 8.17 -1.79 -8.02
CA GLU A 44 9.13 -2.72 -8.63
C GLU A 44 10.15 -3.22 -7.59
N LYS A 45 10.71 -2.30 -6.79
CA LYS A 45 11.62 -2.66 -5.69
C LYS A 45 10.97 -3.56 -4.64
N SER A 46 9.72 -3.29 -4.27
CA SER A 46 8.98 -4.16 -3.35
C SER A 46 8.72 -5.54 -3.95
N GLN A 47 8.46 -5.62 -5.26
CA GLN A 47 8.22 -6.87 -5.94
C GLN A 47 9.49 -7.74 -6.01
N GLU A 48 10.65 -7.13 -6.23
CA GLU A 48 11.95 -7.80 -6.18
C GLU A 48 12.22 -8.39 -4.79
N ASN A 49 11.98 -7.61 -3.72
CA ASN A 49 12.12 -8.08 -2.34
C ASN A 49 11.23 -9.30 -2.05
N ILE A 50 9.97 -9.28 -2.50
CA ILE A 50 9.04 -10.41 -2.35
C ILE A 50 9.57 -11.65 -3.06
N ASN A 51 10.16 -11.49 -4.24
CA ASN A 51 10.72 -12.61 -4.98
C ASN A 51 11.93 -13.22 -4.25
N GLN A 52 12.83 -12.38 -3.72
CA GLN A 52 13.96 -12.84 -2.90
C GLN A 52 13.48 -13.63 -1.66
N MET A 53 12.47 -13.11 -0.94
CA MET A 53 11.90 -13.82 0.21
C MET A 53 11.29 -15.17 -0.16
N LYS A 54 10.65 -15.28 -1.33
CA LYS A 54 10.11 -16.57 -1.81
C LYS A 54 11.21 -17.59 -2.04
N GLU A 55 12.32 -17.18 -2.66
CA GLU A 55 13.47 -18.06 -2.90
C GLU A 55 14.08 -18.56 -1.57
N GLU A 56 14.18 -17.69 -0.56
CA GLU A 56 14.65 -18.09 0.77
C GLU A 56 13.70 -19.09 1.46
N ILE A 57 12.38 -18.87 1.35
CA ILE A 57 11.38 -19.80 1.88
C ILE A 57 11.50 -21.18 1.21
N ASP A 58 11.65 -21.21 -0.12
CA ASP A 58 11.81 -22.46 -0.87
C ASP A 58 13.10 -23.19 -0.47
N PHE A 59 14.19 -22.44 -0.25
CA PHE A 59 15.45 -22.99 0.23
C PHE A 59 15.31 -23.62 1.62
N LEU A 60 14.66 -22.93 2.56
CA LEU A 60 14.40 -23.44 3.91
C LEU A 60 13.46 -24.65 3.90
N ALA A 61 12.45 -24.65 3.04
CA ALA A 61 11.55 -25.79 2.86
C ALA A 61 12.31 -27.04 2.39
N ASN A 62 13.24 -26.90 1.44
CA ASN A 62 14.11 -27.98 0.99
C ASN A 62 15.01 -28.50 2.12
N ILE A 63 15.63 -27.62 2.92
CA ILE A 63 16.40 -28.01 4.11
C ILE A 63 15.52 -28.82 5.06
N ASN A 64 14.36 -28.29 5.45
CA ASN A 64 13.44 -28.95 6.38
C ASN A 64 12.98 -30.32 5.86
N GLN A 65 12.79 -30.48 4.56
CA GLN A 65 12.47 -31.77 3.94
C GLN A 65 13.63 -32.78 4.07
N GLN A 66 14.87 -32.35 3.85
CA GLN A 66 16.05 -33.22 3.95
C GLN A 66 16.32 -33.66 5.40
N PHE A 67 16.19 -32.75 6.36
CA PHE A 67 16.39 -33.08 7.78
C PHE A 67 15.22 -33.91 8.35
N GLY A 68 13.97 -33.60 7.98
CA GLY A 68 12.80 -34.37 8.41
C GLY A 68 12.86 -35.84 7.97
N LYS A 69 13.39 -36.12 6.77
CA LYS A 69 13.64 -37.49 6.28
C LYS A 69 14.75 -38.23 7.04
N LYS A 70 15.78 -37.53 7.52
CA LYS A 70 16.96 -38.15 8.14
C LYS A 70 16.78 -38.40 9.65
N VAL A 71 15.90 -37.66 10.32
CA VAL A 71 15.63 -37.80 11.77
C VAL A 71 14.50 -38.78 12.07
N PHE A 72 13.55 -38.97 11.14
CA PHE A 72 12.41 -39.89 11.29
C PHE A 72 12.34 -40.96 10.20
N GLY A 73 13.45 -41.18 9.48
CA GLY A 73 13.60 -42.31 8.58
C GLY A 73 13.59 -43.60 9.38
N ASN A 74 12.42 -44.24 9.43
CA ASN A 74 12.27 -45.62 9.84
C ASN A 74 13.12 -46.48 8.91
N ASP A 75 14.29 -46.91 9.37
CA ASP A 75 14.82 -48.23 9.07
C ASP A 75 15.56 -48.71 10.32
N SER A 76 14.97 -49.72 10.93
CA SER A 76 15.47 -50.55 12.01
C SER A 76 16.75 -51.28 11.58
N GLU A 77 17.58 -51.59 12.58
CA GLU A 77 18.65 -52.60 12.58
C GLU A 77 19.95 -52.27 11.82
N GLU A 78 21.01 -51.93 12.56
CA GLU A 78 22.04 -52.91 12.97
C GLU A 78 23.09 -52.27 13.90
N ASP A 79 23.36 -52.95 15.01
CA ASP A 79 24.43 -52.67 15.96
C ASP A 79 25.82 -52.71 15.28
N THR A 80 26.74 -51.85 15.68
CA THR A 80 28.14 -52.25 15.95
C THR A 80 28.92 -51.13 16.62
N GLU A 81 29.33 -51.36 17.87
CA GLU A 81 30.49 -50.73 18.49
C GLU A 81 31.72 -50.92 17.58
N LEU A 82 32.30 -49.85 17.04
CA LEU A 82 33.72 -49.70 16.67
C LEU A 82 33.95 -48.26 16.11
N ASP A 83 35.07 -47.62 16.48
CA ASP A 83 35.58 -46.30 16.04
C ASP A 83 35.06 -45.00 16.72
N ASN A 84 35.26 -44.87 18.04
CA ASN A 84 35.00 -43.61 18.77
C ASN A 84 35.96 -42.44 18.41
N GLU A 85 37.19 -42.67 17.94
CA GLU A 85 38.16 -41.58 17.69
C GLU A 85 38.06 -40.94 16.28
N LYS A 86 37.66 -41.72 15.26
CA LYS A 86 37.41 -41.17 13.90
C LYS A 86 36.11 -40.38 13.83
N ASN A 87 35.09 -40.79 14.60
CA ASN A 87 33.81 -40.11 14.69
C ASN A 87 33.96 -38.71 15.31
N GLU A 88 34.77 -38.56 16.37
CA GLU A 88 34.98 -37.26 17.03
C GLU A 88 35.70 -36.24 16.13
N LYS A 89 36.65 -36.70 15.31
CA LYS A 89 37.38 -35.83 14.37
C LYS A 89 36.52 -35.42 13.18
N GLY A 90 35.62 -36.30 12.73
CA GLY A 90 34.58 -35.98 11.75
C GLY A 90 33.60 -34.92 12.28
N ALA A 91 33.07 -35.15 13.48
CA ALA A 91 32.16 -34.22 14.15
C ALA A 91 32.79 -32.84 14.39
N ARG A 92 34.07 -32.76 14.78
CA ARG A 92 34.78 -31.48 14.94
C ARG A 92 34.91 -30.70 13.63
N ASN A 93 35.15 -31.38 12.51
CA ASN A 93 35.28 -30.73 11.21
C ASN A 93 33.92 -30.22 10.71
N GLU A 94 32.84 -30.96 10.97
CA GLU A 94 31.48 -30.51 10.68
C GLU A 94 31.10 -29.30 11.54
N ILE A 95 31.33 -29.34 12.85
CA ILE A 95 31.11 -28.21 13.77
C ILE A 95 31.89 -26.97 13.30
N LYS A 96 33.15 -27.14 12.88
CA LYS A 96 33.97 -26.03 12.39
C LYS A 96 33.43 -25.41 11.11
N THR A 97 32.81 -26.23 10.25
CA THR A 97 32.19 -25.77 9.00
C THR A 97 30.89 -25.02 9.31
N ILE A 98 30.08 -25.55 10.24
CA ILE A 98 28.85 -24.92 10.72
C ILE A 98 29.15 -23.55 11.35
N ILE A 99 30.16 -23.45 12.21
CA ILE A 99 30.57 -22.18 12.83
C ILE A 99 30.98 -21.15 11.76
N LYS A 100 31.71 -21.57 10.72
CA LYS A 100 32.06 -20.68 9.61
C LYS A 100 30.83 -20.15 8.88
N THR A 101 29.87 -21.03 8.58
CA THR A 101 28.62 -20.67 7.92
C THR A 101 27.81 -19.70 8.78
N ILE A 102 27.61 -20.01 10.07
CA ILE A 102 26.91 -19.16 11.04
C ILE A 102 27.55 -17.76 11.08
N ASN A 103 28.88 -17.68 11.17
CA ASN A 103 29.58 -16.39 11.20
C ASN A 103 29.41 -15.58 9.92
N SER A 104 29.37 -16.24 8.75
CA SER A 104 29.11 -15.54 7.49
C SER A 104 27.68 -14.99 7.38
N GLU A 105 26.69 -15.73 7.91
CA GLU A 105 25.30 -15.30 7.95
C GLU A 105 25.07 -14.17 8.97
N PHE A 106 25.69 -14.26 10.15
CA PHE A 106 25.65 -13.18 11.15
C PHE A 106 26.16 -11.84 10.59
N LYS A 107 27.21 -11.88 9.77
CA LYS A 107 27.78 -10.68 9.16
C LYS A 107 26.83 -10.04 8.14
N LYS A 108 26.02 -10.84 7.43
CA LYS A 108 24.96 -10.32 6.54
C LYS A 108 23.82 -9.69 7.36
N LEU A 109 23.44 -10.32 8.46
CA LEU A 109 22.41 -9.82 9.37
C LEU A 109 22.81 -8.47 9.99
N GLU A 110 24.06 -8.32 10.41
CA GLU A 110 24.59 -7.07 10.96
C GLU A 110 24.50 -5.92 9.95
N LYS A 111 24.83 -6.19 8.67
CA LYS A 111 24.69 -5.19 7.60
C LYS A 111 23.24 -4.80 7.32
N SER A 112 22.32 -5.77 7.37
CA SER A 112 20.88 -5.50 7.25
C SER A 112 20.35 -4.65 8.42
N GLN A 113 20.83 -4.92 9.64
CA GLN A 113 20.46 -4.17 10.82
C GLN A 113 20.90 -2.70 10.73
N GLU A 114 22.05 -2.42 10.14
CA GLU A 114 22.54 -1.05 9.90
C GLU A 114 21.66 -0.31 8.88
N ASN A 115 21.23 -0.98 7.81
CA ASN A 115 20.27 -0.41 6.86
C ASN A 115 18.92 -0.08 7.53
N ILE A 116 18.44 -0.92 8.46
CA ILE A 116 17.22 -0.64 9.24
C ILE A 116 17.39 0.62 10.09
N ASN A 117 18.54 0.81 10.70
CA ASN A 117 18.80 2.00 11.52
C ASN A 117 18.82 3.28 10.67
N GLN A 118 19.44 3.24 9.48
CA GLN A 118 19.43 4.37 8.54
C GLN A 118 18.01 4.73 8.09
N MET A 119 17.18 3.73 7.76
CA MET A 119 15.77 3.98 7.41
C MET A 119 14.97 4.60 8.56
N LYS A 120 15.24 4.21 9.81
CA LYS A 120 14.59 4.82 10.98
C LYS A 120 14.92 6.30 11.10
N GLU A 121 16.19 6.66 10.91
CA GLU A 121 16.61 8.08 10.94
C GLU A 121 15.94 8.90 9.83
N GLU A 122 15.80 8.35 8.62
CA GLU A 122 15.07 9.01 7.53
C GLU A 122 13.58 9.18 7.83
N ILE A 123 12.93 8.16 8.41
CA ILE A 123 11.53 8.24 8.84
C ILE A 123 11.35 9.34 9.89
N ASP A 124 12.24 9.41 10.88
CA ASP A 124 12.20 10.43 11.93
C ASP A 124 12.43 11.84 11.34
N PHE A 125 13.31 11.97 10.34
CA PHE A 125 13.54 13.22 9.63
C PHE A 125 12.29 13.68 8.85
N LEU A 126 11.63 12.76 8.13
CA LEU A 126 10.38 13.05 7.41
C LEU A 126 9.23 13.41 8.37
N ALA A 127 9.15 12.75 9.53
CA ALA A 127 8.18 13.09 10.57
C ALA A 127 8.37 14.52 11.08
N ASN A 128 9.62 14.96 11.29
CA ASN A 128 9.96 16.31 11.69
C ASN A 128 9.60 17.36 10.60
N ILE A 129 9.90 17.07 9.33
CA ILE A 129 9.49 17.93 8.20
C ILE A 129 7.97 18.08 8.18
N ASN A 130 7.23 16.98 8.25
CA ASN A 130 5.77 17.02 8.25
C ASN A 130 5.20 17.80 9.45
N GLN A 131 5.86 17.76 10.61
CA GLN A 131 5.50 18.57 11.77
C GLN A 131 5.78 20.08 11.55
N GLN A 132 6.85 20.44 10.84
CA GLN A 132 7.21 21.84 10.56
C GLN A 132 6.38 22.47 9.44
N PHE A 133 6.06 21.73 8.38
CA PHE A 133 5.31 22.24 7.23
C PHE A 133 3.80 22.02 7.32
N GLY A 134 3.33 20.99 8.05
CA GLY A 134 1.91 20.76 8.32
C GLY A 134 1.27 21.84 9.21
N LYS A 135 2.08 22.66 9.90
CA LYS A 135 1.62 23.76 10.76
C LYS A 135 1.49 25.11 10.04
N LYS A 136 1.89 25.23 8.76
CA LYS A 136 1.97 26.52 8.05
C LYS A 136 0.97 26.69 6.89
N VAL A 137 -0.05 25.84 6.79
CA VAL A 137 -1.13 25.95 5.77
C VAL A 137 -2.52 26.02 6.40
N PHE A 138 -2.62 26.50 7.63
CA PHE A 138 -3.84 27.16 8.09
C PHE A 138 -3.40 28.49 8.69
N GLY A 139 -3.71 29.58 7.98
CA GLY A 139 -3.66 30.89 8.58
C GLY A 139 -4.58 30.87 9.79
N ASN A 140 -4.01 31.15 10.96
CA ASN A 140 -4.80 31.52 12.11
C ASN A 140 -5.51 32.82 11.76
N ASP A 141 -6.82 32.72 11.61
CA ASP A 141 -7.83 33.70 12.04
C ASP A 141 -9.20 33.09 11.73
N SER A 142 -9.59 32.04 12.45
CA SER A 142 -11.00 31.77 12.79
C SER A 142 -11.03 30.57 13.71
N GLU A 143 -11.04 30.84 15.02
CA GLU A 143 -11.71 29.96 15.96
C GLU A 143 -13.18 29.89 15.53
N GLU A 144 -13.59 28.81 14.87
CA GLU A 144 -15.00 28.44 14.82
C GLU A 144 -15.10 26.92 14.63
N ASP A 145 -15.50 26.26 15.72
CA ASP A 145 -16.15 24.95 15.71
C ASP A 145 -17.11 24.87 14.53
N THR A 146 -16.82 24.04 13.53
CA THR A 146 -17.82 23.70 12.52
C THR A 146 -17.66 22.24 12.09
N GLU A 147 -18.18 21.35 12.93
CA GLU A 147 -18.73 20.06 12.49
C GLU A 147 -19.93 20.28 11.54
N LEU A 148 -19.78 20.86 10.35
CA LEU A 148 -20.90 20.98 9.40
C LEU A 148 -20.44 20.88 7.94
N ASP A 149 -20.31 19.66 7.41
CA ASP A 149 -20.87 19.34 6.06
C ASP A 149 -20.78 17.85 5.64
N ASN A 150 -20.09 16.97 6.39
CA ASN A 150 -19.81 15.62 5.88
C ASN A 150 -21.03 14.69 5.78
N GLU A 151 -22.11 14.97 6.54
CA GLU A 151 -23.30 14.11 6.55
C GLU A 151 -24.25 14.37 5.35
N LYS A 152 -24.30 15.61 4.84
CA LYS A 152 -25.13 15.97 3.67
C LYS A 152 -24.59 15.38 2.37
N ASN A 153 -23.26 15.29 2.21
CA ASN A 153 -22.65 14.64 1.04
C ASN A 153 -22.84 13.11 1.05
N GLU A 154 -22.88 12.49 2.24
CA GLU A 154 -22.89 11.04 2.38
C GLU A 154 -24.22 10.43 1.93
N LYS A 155 -25.35 11.06 2.27
CA LYS A 155 -26.68 10.60 1.81
C LYS A 155 -26.82 10.69 0.29
N GLY A 156 -26.29 11.75 -0.32
CA GLY A 156 -26.24 11.92 -1.78
C GLY A 156 -25.38 10.85 -2.45
N ALA A 157 -24.17 10.63 -1.92
CA ALA A 157 -23.25 9.61 -2.41
C ALA A 157 -23.85 8.19 -2.32
N ARG A 158 -24.54 7.86 -1.22
CA ARG A 158 -25.21 6.55 -1.05
C ARG A 158 -26.30 6.31 -2.11
N ASN A 159 -27.07 7.32 -2.47
CA ASN A 159 -28.11 7.21 -3.51
C ASN A 159 -27.53 7.04 -4.92
N GLU A 160 -26.44 7.74 -5.23
CA GLU A 160 -25.72 7.55 -6.51
C GLU A 160 -25.09 6.16 -6.59
N ILE A 161 -24.42 5.69 -5.53
CA ILE A 161 -23.85 4.34 -5.47
C ILE A 161 -24.95 3.29 -5.68
N LYS A 162 -26.10 3.44 -5.04
CA LYS A 162 -27.23 2.49 -5.20
C LYS A 162 -27.76 2.47 -6.64
N THR A 163 -27.74 3.60 -7.33
CA THR A 163 -28.14 3.70 -8.74
C THR A 163 -27.11 3.06 -9.66
N ILE A 164 -25.82 3.36 -9.46
CA ILE A 164 -24.71 2.78 -10.22
C ILE A 164 -24.67 1.26 -10.05
N ILE A 165 -24.80 0.76 -8.82
CA ILE A 165 -24.85 -0.68 -8.54
C ILE A 165 -26.03 -1.32 -9.27
N LYS A 166 -27.23 -0.72 -9.26
CA LYS A 166 -28.40 -1.26 -9.98
C LYS A 166 -28.15 -1.37 -11.49
N THR A 167 -27.48 -0.38 -12.08
CA THR A 167 -27.12 -0.38 -13.50
C THR A 167 -26.05 -1.43 -13.83
N ILE A 168 -25.06 -1.59 -12.93
CA ILE A 168 -23.93 -2.51 -13.10
C ILE A 168 -24.28 -3.96 -12.71
N ASN A 169 -25.33 -4.17 -11.93
CA ASN A 169 -25.73 -5.48 -11.40
C ASN A 169 -26.08 -6.54 -12.46
N SER A 170 -26.40 -6.14 -13.70
CA SER A 170 -26.56 -7.12 -14.80
C SER A 170 -25.24 -7.79 -15.20
N GLU A 171 -24.10 -7.18 -14.86
CA GLU A 171 -22.75 -7.61 -15.27
C GLU A 171 -22.00 -8.29 -14.11
N PHE A 172 -22.42 -8.05 -12.87
CA PHE A 172 -21.81 -8.61 -11.66
C PHE A 172 -22.89 -9.31 -10.85
N SER A 173 -22.87 -10.65 -10.80
CA SER A 173 -23.83 -11.53 -10.11
C SER A 173 -23.89 -11.31 -8.58
N LEU A 174 -24.30 -10.12 -8.14
CA LEU A 174 -24.31 -9.68 -6.75
C LEU A 174 -25.39 -10.40 -5.96
N ASN A 175 -25.01 -10.93 -4.80
CA ASN A 175 -25.97 -11.47 -3.86
C ASN A 175 -26.44 -10.38 -2.89
N TYR A 176 -27.60 -9.80 -3.16
CA TYR A 176 -28.19 -8.73 -2.33
C TYR A 176 -28.55 -9.15 -0.90
N ASN A 177 -28.67 -10.46 -0.65
CA ASN A 177 -28.98 -11.00 0.68
C ASN A 177 -27.74 -11.06 1.60
N GLN A 178 -26.56 -10.72 1.09
CA GLN A 178 -25.31 -10.72 1.84
C GLN A 178 -24.66 -9.34 1.82
N THR A 179 -23.95 -8.99 2.89
CA THR A 179 -23.18 -7.74 2.96
C THR A 179 -22.03 -7.73 1.95
N PHE A 180 -21.58 -6.55 1.54
CA PHE A 180 -20.36 -6.41 0.73
C PHE A 180 -19.08 -6.93 1.42
N THR A 181 -19.13 -7.29 2.70
CA THR A 181 -18.05 -7.94 3.46
C THR A 181 -18.09 -9.47 3.44
N SER A 182 -19.14 -10.10 2.89
CA SER A 182 -19.20 -11.57 2.80
C SER A 182 -18.17 -12.10 1.80
N ALA A 183 -17.80 -13.38 1.94
CA ALA A 183 -16.84 -14.02 1.03
C ALA A 183 -17.28 -13.90 -0.44
N ASN A 184 -18.56 -14.17 -0.74
CA ASN A 184 -19.10 -14.12 -2.09
C ASN A 184 -19.13 -12.70 -2.68
N ASN A 185 -19.43 -11.68 -1.87
CA ASN A 185 -19.50 -10.30 -2.35
C ASN A 185 -18.15 -9.55 -2.25
N CYS A 186 -17.13 -10.12 -1.60
CA CYS A 186 -15.81 -9.52 -1.45
C CYS A 186 -15.08 -9.39 -2.80
N GLU A 187 -15.08 -10.45 -3.62
CA GLU A 187 -14.49 -10.41 -4.96
C GLU A 187 -15.18 -9.40 -5.87
N ILE A 188 -16.51 -9.31 -5.75
CA ILE A 188 -17.31 -8.35 -6.52
C ILE A 188 -17.03 -6.92 -6.05
N ARG A 189 -16.90 -6.70 -4.73
CA ARG A 189 -16.52 -5.40 -4.15
C ARG A 189 -15.19 -4.89 -4.71
N CYS A 190 -14.19 -5.76 -4.84
CA CYS A 190 -12.89 -5.40 -5.40
C CYS A 190 -12.97 -4.93 -6.86
N LYS A 191 -13.87 -5.51 -7.66
CA LYS A 191 -14.10 -5.08 -9.06
C LYS A 191 -14.99 -3.84 -9.17
N LEU A 192 -15.89 -3.64 -8.21
CA LEU A 192 -16.85 -2.54 -8.20
C LEU A 192 -16.24 -1.21 -7.72
N ILE A 193 -15.28 -1.25 -6.78
CA ILE A 193 -14.65 -0.04 -6.22
C ILE A 193 -14.03 0.85 -7.31
N PRO A 194 -13.22 0.34 -8.27
CA PRO A 194 -12.68 1.16 -9.35
C PRO A 194 -13.74 1.84 -10.22
N GLU A 195 -14.83 1.15 -10.54
CA GLU A 195 -15.93 1.69 -11.37
C GLU A 195 -16.75 2.76 -10.63
N LEU A 196 -16.99 2.55 -9.33
CA LEU A 196 -17.59 3.57 -8.47
C LEU A 196 -16.68 4.80 -8.32
N GLN A 197 -15.38 4.59 -8.18
CA GLN A 197 -14.42 5.69 -8.05
C GLN A 197 -14.40 6.53 -9.33
N LYS A 198 -14.33 5.93 -10.52
CA LYS A 198 -14.42 6.65 -11.81
C LYS A 198 -15.72 7.44 -11.95
N SER A 199 -16.84 6.85 -11.54
CA SER A 199 -18.17 7.47 -11.68
C SER A 199 -18.39 8.63 -10.71
N LEU A 200 -17.80 8.56 -9.52
CA LEU A 200 -18.03 9.52 -8.42
C LEU A 200 -16.91 10.55 -8.27
N ILE A 201 -15.80 10.42 -9.01
CA ILE A 201 -14.64 11.31 -8.89
C ILE A 201 -14.98 12.77 -9.22
N SER A 202 -15.94 13.01 -10.11
CA SER A 202 -16.33 14.37 -10.53
C SER A 202 -17.22 15.08 -9.50
N LYS A 203 -17.90 14.33 -8.63
CA LYS A 203 -18.92 14.86 -7.69
C LYS A 203 -18.53 14.76 -6.22
N PHE A 204 -17.87 13.68 -5.82
CA PHE A 204 -17.62 13.38 -4.40
C PHE A 204 -16.14 13.12 -4.08
N ARG A 205 -15.29 12.84 -5.10
CA ARG A 205 -13.88 12.44 -4.94
C ARG A 205 -13.64 11.48 -3.76
N PRO A 206 -14.39 10.35 -3.69
CA PRO A 206 -14.35 9.54 -2.49
C PRO A 206 -13.08 8.69 -2.44
N SER A 207 -12.49 8.59 -1.25
CA SER A 207 -11.43 7.60 -0.97
C SER A 207 -11.99 6.18 -0.97
N VAL A 208 -11.11 5.19 -1.17
CA VAL A 208 -11.45 3.76 -1.08
C VAL A 208 -12.07 3.41 0.28
N MET A 209 -11.60 4.05 1.35
CA MET A 209 -12.12 3.87 2.71
C MET A 209 -13.57 4.38 2.82
N GLN A 210 -13.87 5.54 2.25
CA GLN A 210 -15.23 6.10 2.22
C GLN A 210 -16.18 5.25 1.37
N LEU A 211 -15.75 4.82 0.18
CA LEU A 211 -16.54 3.92 -0.66
C LEU A 211 -16.88 2.61 0.07
N THR A 212 -15.91 2.03 0.78
CA THR A 212 -16.13 0.81 1.57
C THR A 212 -17.14 1.02 2.69
N LYS A 213 -17.05 2.13 3.42
CA LYS A 213 -18.00 2.50 4.48
C LYS A 213 -19.41 2.70 3.94
N TRP A 214 -19.55 3.38 2.80
CA TRP A 214 -20.83 3.63 2.17
C TRP A 214 -21.46 2.35 1.61
N LEU A 215 -20.68 1.50 0.93
CA LEU A 215 -21.11 0.19 0.43
C LEU A 215 -21.67 -0.70 1.55
N ASN A 216 -20.95 -0.78 2.67
CA ASN A 216 -21.40 -1.57 3.83
C ASN A 216 -22.68 -1.03 4.48
N SER A 217 -22.95 0.26 4.30
CA SER A 217 -24.15 0.93 4.83
C SER A 217 -25.39 0.72 3.96
N ILE A 218 -25.24 0.33 2.69
CA ILE A 218 -26.37 0.08 1.76
C ILE A 218 -27.22 -1.13 2.18
N HIS A 219 -26.64 -2.10 2.90
CA HIS A 219 -27.34 -3.30 3.37
C HIS A 219 -28.04 -3.15 4.73
N LYS A 220 -27.85 -2.02 5.43
CA LYS A 220 -28.45 -1.78 6.76
C LYS A 220 -29.77 -1.00 6.73
N SER A 221 -30.35 -0.76 5.55
CA SER A 221 -31.60 0.00 5.38
C SER A 221 -32.66 -0.77 4.62
#